data_AF-A0AAJ0CNA1-F1
#
_entry.id   AF-A0AAJ0CNA1-F1
#
_cell.length_a   1.000
_cell.length_b   1.000
_cell.length_c   1.000
_cell.angle_alpha   90.00
_cell.angle_beta   90.00
_cell.angle_gamma   90.00
#
_symmetry.space_group_name_H-M   'P 1'
#
loop_
_entity.id
_entity.type
_entity.pdbx_description
1 polymer ?
#
loop_
_entity_poly.entity_id
_entity_poly.type
_entity_poly.pdbx_seq_one_letter_code
_entity_poly.pdbx_strand_id
1 'polypeptide(L)'
;MDVSQVPASYTHMHFAFGTLTDDLRVSFEDEYVKYQFEQFKKLRGPNRILSIGGWAFSAEKKYYSTFQKGVKFANRWDMAANIATFVLENGLDGVNIDWGYPGATSAPGIPPTDNDNEGAMYALFLSILRSKLDPSKSLSIAAPASYWYLQNLPIQNMAENLDYIVYMTHDLHDQWDAANAWADSGCPAGNCLRSHVNLTDTLSALSVITKAGVPSKKVIVGVAGYGRSFQMANSSCTGSNCSFIGGSGTGNSTARKGRCTDTAGYLGNVEIREIADSPDAKTWYDKDSDSNIMTYNGDNWVSYMSDAVRDSRTKLYKDYNMGGTANWAMDLNQFHDAPKVYEGSDVDLGWDNIKSNIKNFGQAKVCNLDARTGTWVNLECTKDQVASPFDFTPNDRWKALECGAAWNDAKVRWVSCDRGRITFSNSISQFLHTNENAVRLTPTTSQSEPPTLIAV
;
A
#
# COMPACT_ATOMS: atom_id res chain seq x y z
N MET A 1 -5.26 3.08 -3.95
CA MET A 1 -4.47 4.19 -4.55
C MET A 1 -3.81 3.67 -5.81
N ASP A 2 -3.68 4.51 -6.84
CA ASP A 2 -2.87 4.23 -8.04
C ASP A 2 -1.53 4.97 -7.96
N VAL A 3 -0.46 4.41 -8.51
CA VAL A 3 0.88 5.04 -8.46
C VAL A 3 0.91 6.41 -9.12
N SER A 4 0.04 6.71 -10.08
CA SER A 4 -0.07 8.05 -10.67
C SER A 4 -0.52 9.14 -9.68
N GLN A 5 -1.06 8.74 -8.52
CA GLN A 5 -1.53 9.64 -7.47
C GLN A 5 -0.46 9.91 -6.39
N VAL A 6 0.73 9.35 -6.54
CA VAL A 6 1.85 9.51 -5.60
C VAL A 6 2.40 10.94 -5.67
N PRO A 7 2.50 11.66 -4.53
CA PRO A 7 3.13 12.98 -4.49
C PRO A 7 4.62 12.94 -4.85
N ALA A 8 5.09 13.95 -5.59
CA ALA A 8 6.51 14.08 -5.97
C ALA A 8 7.44 14.50 -4.81
N SER A 9 6.91 14.81 -3.62
CA SER A 9 7.64 15.39 -2.49
C SER A 9 8.50 14.39 -1.69
N TYR A 10 8.35 13.09 -1.93
CA TYR A 10 9.16 12.07 -1.25
C TYR A 10 10.59 12.06 -1.81
N THR A 11 11.57 11.72 -0.96
CA THR A 11 12.96 11.50 -1.41
C THR A 11 13.15 10.14 -2.04
N HIS A 12 12.49 9.13 -1.48
CA HIS A 12 12.56 7.73 -1.87
C HIS A 12 11.13 7.18 -1.85
N MET A 13 10.79 6.37 -2.85
CA MET A 13 9.53 5.65 -2.91
C MET A 13 9.84 4.17 -3.08
N HIS A 14 9.35 3.36 -2.15
CA HIS A 14 9.51 1.91 -2.18
C HIS A 14 8.26 1.28 -2.81
N PHE A 15 8.42 0.60 -3.93
CA PHE A 15 7.37 -0.24 -4.50
C PHE A 15 7.38 -1.59 -3.78
N ALA A 16 6.34 -1.84 -3.00
CA ALA A 16 6.15 -3.07 -2.23
C ALA A 16 4.97 -3.86 -2.82
N PHE A 17 5.13 -5.09 -3.32
CA PHE A 17 6.37 -5.87 -3.38
C PHE A 17 6.61 -6.48 -4.76
N GLY A 18 7.89 -6.58 -5.12
CA GLY A 18 8.36 -7.63 -6.02
C GLY A 18 8.54 -8.93 -5.22
N THR A 19 8.41 -10.07 -5.90
CA THR A 19 8.63 -11.41 -5.35
C THR A 19 9.77 -12.10 -6.09
N LEU A 20 10.10 -13.32 -5.68
CA LEU A 20 11.04 -14.18 -6.40
C LEU A 20 10.35 -15.47 -6.83
N THR A 21 10.62 -15.89 -8.07
CA THR A 21 10.25 -17.20 -8.59
C THR A 21 11.16 -18.32 -8.03
N ASP A 22 10.83 -19.57 -8.30
CA ASP A 22 11.64 -20.73 -7.86
C ASP A 22 13.07 -20.73 -8.43
N ASP A 23 13.26 -20.13 -9.61
CA ASP A 23 14.56 -19.88 -10.26
C ASP A 23 15.18 -18.53 -9.86
N LEU A 24 14.66 -17.92 -8.79
CA LEU A 24 15.22 -16.73 -8.13
C LEU A 24 15.28 -15.50 -9.03
N ARG A 25 14.28 -15.34 -9.90
CA ARG A 25 14.08 -14.14 -10.73
C ARG A 25 12.99 -13.28 -10.12
N VAL A 26 13.12 -11.96 -10.29
CA VAL A 26 12.12 -11.01 -9.82
C VAL A 26 10.80 -11.21 -10.58
N SER A 27 9.71 -11.32 -9.84
CA SER A 27 8.35 -11.45 -10.34
C SER A 27 7.39 -10.52 -9.59
N PHE A 28 6.13 -10.52 -10.02
CA PHE A 28 5.03 -9.84 -9.34
C PHE A 28 3.91 -10.86 -9.13
N GLU A 29 3.17 -10.69 -8.03
CA GLU A 29 2.13 -11.63 -7.61
C GLU A 29 1.02 -11.79 -8.64
N ASP A 30 0.54 -10.66 -9.17
CA ASP A 30 -0.56 -10.62 -10.12
C ASP A 30 -0.40 -9.49 -11.15
N GLU A 31 -1.37 -9.41 -12.06
CA GLU A 31 -1.43 -8.40 -13.11
C GLU A 31 -1.64 -6.97 -12.59
N TYR A 32 -2.25 -6.79 -11.42
CA TYR A 32 -2.45 -5.47 -10.80
C TYR A 32 -1.14 -4.91 -10.29
N VAL A 33 -0.39 -5.72 -9.54
CA VAL A 33 0.94 -5.36 -9.04
C VAL A 33 1.87 -5.07 -10.22
N LYS A 34 1.86 -5.92 -11.25
CA LYS A 34 2.64 -5.70 -12.47
C LYS A 34 2.26 -4.37 -13.16
N TYR A 35 0.96 -4.08 -13.29
CA TYR A 35 0.50 -2.81 -13.86
C TYR A 35 0.98 -1.60 -13.05
N GLN A 36 0.86 -1.66 -11.73
CA GLN A 36 1.31 -0.59 -10.84
C GLN A 36 2.83 -0.41 -10.92
N PHE A 37 3.61 -1.49 -11.05
CA PHE A 37 5.05 -1.42 -11.25
C PHE A 37 5.41 -0.71 -12.58
N GLU A 38 4.67 -0.99 -13.66
CA GLU A 38 4.85 -0.27 -14.93
C GLU A 38 4.55 1.24 -14.80
N GLN A 39 3.62 1.64 -13.95
CA GLN A 39 3.41 3.06 -13.64
C GLN A 39 4.52 3.62 -12.74
N PHE A 40 4.99 2.83 -11.77
CA PHE A 40 6.06 3.20 -10.85
C PHE A 40 7.37 3.54 -11.57
N LYS A 41 7.71 2.80 -12.62
CA LYS A 41 8.88 3.13 -13.47
C LYS A 41 8.81 4.53 -14.07
N LYS A 42 7.62 5.10 -14.25
CA LYS A 42 7.40 6.43 -14.85
C LYS A 42 7.39 7.55 -13.82
N LEU A 43 7.39 7.23 -12.52
CA LEU A 43 7.38 8.21 -11.43
C LEU A 43 8.58 9.16 -11.56
N ARG A 44 8.36 10.44 -11.29
CA ARG A 44 9.39 11.50 -11.28
C ARG A 44 9.37 12.20 -9.92
N GLY A 45 10.55 12.59 -9.44
CA GLY A 45 10.72 13.20 -8.10
C GLY A 45 11.53 12.28 -7.19
N PRO A 46 10.92 11.30 -6.51
CA PRO A 46 11.63 10.38 -5.63
C PRO A 46 12.49 9.36 -6.39
N ASN A 47 13.53 8.88 -5.71
CA ASN A 47 14.24 7.67 -6.09
C ASN A 47 13.30 6.45 -6.05
N ARG A 48 13.26 5.68 -7.12
CA ARG A 48 12.38 4.50 -7.27
C ARG A 48 13.09 3.24 -6.79
N ILE A 49 12.69 2.75 -5.63
CA ILE A 49 13.27 1.56 -4.98
C ILE A 49 12.29 0.39 -5.10
N LEU A 50 12.74 -0.77 -5.55
CA LEU A 50 11.92 -1.98 -5.49
C LEU A 50 12.16 -2.70 -4.16
N SER A 51 11.12 -2.88 -3.35
CA SER A 51 11.16 -3.78 -2.20
C SER A 51 10.82 -5.21 -2.65
N ILE A 52 11.71 -6.16 -2.39
CA ILE A 52 11.51 -7.58 -2.71
C ILE A 52 11.25 -8.35 -1.42
N GLY A 53 10.12 -9.04 -1.34
CA GLY A 53 9.75 -9.87 -0.18
C GLY A 53 8.43 -9.46 0.47
N GLY A 54 8.49 -9.05 1.73
CA GLY A 54 7.34 -8.77 2.60
C GLY A 54 6.94 -9.96 3.46
N TRP A 55 6.05 -9.70 4.44
CA TRP A 55 5.60 -10.72 5.41
C TRP A 55 4.98 -11.94 4.73
N ALA A 56 4.02 -11.75 3.81
CA ALA A 56 3.34 -12.84 3.11
C ALA A 56 4.33 -13.74 2.35
N PHE A 57 5.25 -13.14 1.59
CA PHE A 57 6.27 -13.89 0.85
C PHE A 57 7.28 -14.61 1.77
N SER A 58 7.49 -14.10 2.99
CA SER A 58 8.45 -14.67 3.93
C SER A 58 7.85 -15.72 4.87
N ALA A 59 6.54 -15.62 5.16
CA ALA A 59 5.88 -16.43 6.18
C ALA A 59 4.89 -17.47 5.62
N GLU A 60 4.40 -17.30 4.40
CA GLU A 60 3.47 -18.27 3.81
C GLU A 60 4.20 -19.55 3.39
N LYS A 61 3.57 -20.70 3.68
CA LYS A 61 4.11 -22.04 3.38
C LYS A 61 4.53 -22.23 1.91
N LYS A 62 3.90 -21.50 0.98
CA LYS A 62 4.23 -21.55 -0.43
C LYS A 62 5.59 -20.90 -0.76
N TYR A 63 6.01 -19.88 -0.01
CA TYR A 63 7.11 -18.99 -0.39
C TYR A 63 8.25 -18.90 0.63
N TYR A 64 8.03 -19.31 1.89
CA TYR A 64 8.98 -19.09 2.99
C TYR A 64 10.42 -19.56 2.70
N SER A 65 10.57 -20.64 1.92
CA SER A 65 11.87 -21.24 1.62
C SER A 65 12.63 -20.53 0.49
N THR A 66 12.02 -19.58 -0.23
CA THR A 66 12.64 -18.96 -1.41
C THR A 66 13.88 -18.14 -1.05
N PHE A 67 13.79 -17.28 -0.03
CA PHE A 67 14.98 -16.55 0.45
C PHE A 67 16.00 -17.49 1.09
N GLN A 68 15.55 -18.49 1.87
CA GLN A 68 16.44 -19.50 2.47
C GLN A 68 17.26 -20.24 1.41
N LYS A 69 16.60 -20.67 0.33
CA LYS A 69 17.23 -21.27 -0.85
C LYS A 69 18.18 -20.28 -1.49
N GLY A 70 17.73 -19.05 -1.69
CA GLY A 70 18.45 -17.99 -2.38
C GLY A 70 19.77 -17.60 -1.73
N VAL A 71 19.84 -17.50 -0.40
CA VAL A 71 21.06 -17.08 0.31
C VAL A 71 22.11 -18.21 0.44
N LYS A 72 21.76 -19.46 0.15
CA LYS A 72 22.72 -20.59 0.17
C LYS A 72 23.81 -20.43 -0.90
N PHE A 73 24.98 -21.03 -0.66
CA PHE A 73 26.18 -20.89 -1.52
C PHE A 73 25.89 -21.19 -3.00
N ALA A 74 25.10 -22.22 -3.26
CA ALA A 74 24.75 -22.65 -4.61
C ALA A 74 23.94 -21.62 -5.41
N ASN A 75 23.23 -20.70 -4.74
CA ASN A 75 22.22 -19.86 -5.38
C ASN A 75 22.46 -18.35 -5.23
N ARG A 76 23.21 -17.92 -4.21
CA ARG A 76 23.34 -16.49 -3.84
C ARG A 76 23.90 -15.62 -4.95
N TRP A 77 24.78 -16.17 -5.79
CA TRP A 77 25.36 -15.46 -6.92
C TRP A 77 24.32 -15.17 -8.01
N ASP A 78 23.50 -16.17 -8.33
CA ASP A 78 22.46 -16.06 -9.35
C ASP A 78 21.32 -15.17 -8.87
N MET A 79 20.86 -15.33 -7.63
CA MET A 79 19.85 -14.45 -7.04
C MET A 79 20.30 -12.99 -7.07
N ALA A 80 21.54 -12.73 -6.63
CA ALA A 80 22.09 -11.37 -6.63
C ALA A 80 22.23 -10.81 -8.05
N ALA A 81 22.62 -11.63 -9.03
CA ALA A 81 22.70 -11.23 -10.43
C ALA A 81 21.32 -10.92 -11.02
N ASN A 82 20.34 -11.79 -10.81
CA ASN A 82 18.98 -11.59 -11.30
C ASN A 82 18.36 -10.31 -10.75
N ILE A 83 18.54 -10.03 -9.45
CA ILE A 83 18.03 -8.80 -8.83
C ILE A 83 18.76 -7.57 -9.38
N ALA A 84 20.09 -7.58 -9.47
CA ALA A 84 20.86 -6.46 -9.99
C ALA A 84 20.53 -6.15 -11.46
N THR A 85 20.41 -7.19 -12.29
CA THR A 85 19.96 -7.07 -13.69
C THR A 85 18.56 -6.48 -13.77
N PHE A 86 17.62 -6.94 -12.95
CA PHE A 86 16.27 -6.40 -12.94
C PHE A 86 16.23 -4.91 -12.57
N VAL A 87 16.99 -4.50 -11.56
CA VAL A 87 17.14 -3.08 -11.15
C VAL A 87 17.65 -2.24 -12.31
N LEU A 88 18.69 -2.72 -13.02
CA LEU A 88 19.29 -2.03 -14.16
C LEU A 88 18.33 -1.93 -15.35
N GLU A 89 17.75 -3.05 -15.79
CA GLU A 89 16.88 -3.14 -16.97
C GLU A 89 15.60 -2.31 -16.82
N ASN A 90 15.09 -2.17 -15.59
CA ASN A 90 13.91 -1.36 -15.30
C ASN A 90 14.25 0.09 -14.93
N GLY A 91 15.52 0.46 -14.99
CA GLY A 91 15.99 1.81 -14.70
C GLY A 91 15.62 2.28 -13.29
N LEU A 92 15.61 1.38 -12.31
CA LEU A 92 15.30 1.68 -10.91
C LEU A 92 16.50 2.34 -10.23
N ASP A 93 16.25 3.05 -9.13
CA ASP A 93 17.28 3.81 -8.39
C ASP A 93 17.85 3.00 -7.21
N GLY A 94 17.26 1.85 -6.90
CA GLY A 94 17.80 0.90 -5.94
C GLY A 94 16.89 -0.28 -5.65
N VAL A 95 17.31 -1.09 -4.68
CA VAL A 95 16.57 -2.26 -4.20
C VAL A 95 16.59 -2.33 -2.68
N ASN A 96 15.46 -2.75 -2.11
CA ASN A 96 15.30 -3.06 -0.71
C ASN A 96 14.97 -4.55 -0.57
N ILE A 97 15.68 -5.27 0.30
CA ILE A 97 15.36 -6.66 0.60
C ILE A 97 14.57 -6.72 1.91
N ASP A 98 13.35 -7.23 1.83
CA ASP A 98 12.40 -7.32 2.93
C ASP A 98 12.09 -8.78 3.25
N TRP A 99 13.06 -9.47 3.87
CA TRP A 99 12.91 -10.85 4.30
C TRP A 99 12.53 -10.90 5.78
N GLY A 100 11.31 -11.32 6.08
CA GLY A 100 10.73 -11.40 7.43
C GLY A 100 10.59 -12.81 7.99
N TYR A 101 11.49 -13.39 8.77
CA TYR A 101 12.87 -12.95 9.07
C TYR A 101 13.83 -14.16 9.05
N PRO A 102 15.10 -13.97 8.66
CA PRO A 102 16.11 -15.04 8.75
C PRO A 102 16.26 -15.57 10.18
N GLY A 103 16.34 -16.89 10.33
CA GLY A 103 16.49 -17.54 11.64
C GLY A 103 15.23 -17.49 12.53
N ALA A 104 14.10 -17.01 12.03
CA ALA A 104 12.84 -17.02 12.77
C ALA A 104 12.26 -18.44 12.84
N THR A 105 12.30 -19.06 14.02
CA THR A 105 11.75 -20.40 14.29
C THR A 105 10.26 -20.42 14.62
N SER A 106 9.60 -19.26 14.66
CA SER A 106 8.33 -19.06 15.40
C SER A 106 7.10 -18.75 14.54
N ALA A 107 7.22 -18.66 13.22
CA ALA A 107 6.03 -18.50 12.39
C ALA A 107 5.24 -19.83 12.34
N PRO A 108 3.95 -19.86 12.72
CA PRO A 108 3.15 -21.08 12.74
C PRO A 108 3.18 -21.81 11.40
N GLY A 109 3.62 -23.07 11.39
CA GLY A 109 3.65 -23.91 10.19
C GLY A 109 4.92 -23.82 9.34
N ILE A 110 5.91 -23.02 9.75
CA ILE A 110 7.25 -23.01 9.14
C ILE A 110 8.14 -24.01 9.88
N PRO A 111 8.75 -24.99 9.18
CA PRO A 111 9.70 -25.90 9.79
C PRO A 111 10.86 -25.11 10.43
N PRO A 112 11.38 -25.54 11.60
CA PRO A 112 12.60 -24.98 12.14
C PRO A 112 13.70 -25.01 11.09
N THR A 113 14.42 -23.90 10.93
CA THR A 113 15.49 -23.77 9.95
C THR A 113 16.55 -24.83 10.21
N ASP A 114 17.05 -25.45 9.14
CA ASP A 114 18.08 -26.50 9.19
C ASP A 114 19.49 -25.97 9.51
N ASN A 115 19.65 -24.65 9.65
CA ASN A 115 20.97 -24.01 9.70
C ASN A 115 21.03 -22.84 10.70
N ASP A 116 21.91 -22.96 11.70
CA ASP A 116 22.27 -21.93 12.70
C ASP A 116 22.97 -20.68 12.11
N ASN A 117 22.85 -20.41 10.81
CA ASN A 117 23.65 -19.38 10.14
C ASN A 117 22.98 -18.61 8.99
N GLU A 118 21.63 -18.62 8.91
CA GLU A 118 20.90 -17.90 7.85
C GLU A 118 21.24 -16.40 7.81
N GLY A 119 21.41 -15.75 8.96
CA GLY A 119 21.81 -14.36 9.05
C GLY A 119 23.17 -14.07 8.39
N ALA A 120 24.18 -14.92 8.59
CA ALA A 120 25.47 -14.73 7.91
C ALA A 120 25.39 -15.04 6.41
N MET A 121 24.59 -16.04 6.01
CA MET A 121 24.34 -16.30 4.59
C MET A 121 23.67 -15.10 3.92
N TYR A 122 22.74 -14.45 4.62
CA TYR A 122 22.08 -13.24 4.16
C TYR A 122 23.07 -12.07 4.04
N ALA A 123 23.95 -11.87 5.02
CA ALA A 123 25.00 -10.85 4.94
C ALA A 123 25.94 -11.07 3.74
N LEU A 124 26.33 -12.32 3.48
CA LEU A 124 27.14 -12.66 2.31
C LEU A 124 26.40 -12.39 1.00
N PHE A 125 25.11 -12.72 0.94
CA PHE A 125 24.27 -12.37 -0.20
C PHE A 125 24.22 -10.85 -0.43
N LEU A 126 24.02 -10.05 0.63
CA LEU A 126 23.98 -8.58 0.51
C LEU A 126 25.31 -8.01 0.00
N SER A 127 26.44 -8.57 0.43
CA SER A 127 27.76 -8.17 -0.09
C SER A 127 27.92 -8.48 -1.58
N ILE A 128 27.46 -9.67 -2.02
CA ILE A 128 27.47 -10.04 -3.44
C ILE A 128 26.54 -9.12 -4.24
N LEU A 129 25.32 -8.86 -3.75
CA LEU A 129 24.37 -7.97 -4.39
C LEU A 129 24.95 -6.56 -4.53
N ARG A 130 25.58 -6.03 -3.47
CA ARG A 130 26.25 -4.74 -3.51
C ARG A 130 27.33 -4.67 -4.60
N SER A 131 28.11 -5.74 -4.77
CA SER A 131 29.15 -5.81 -5.81
C SER A 131 28.61 -5.86 -7.24
N LYS A 132 27.36 -6.30 -7.43
CA LYS A 132 26.70 -6.42 -8.74
C LYS A 132 25.86 -5.20 -9.12
N LEU A 133 25.44 -4.41 -8.13
CA LEU A 133 24.72 -3.16 -8.35
C LEU A 133 25.70 -2.04 -8.69
N ASP A 134 25.33 -1.21 -9.68
CA ASP A 134 26.03 0.04 -9.96
C ASP A 134 26.13 0.89 -8.67
N PRO A 135 27.29 1.53 -8.36
CA PRO A 135 27.47 2.30 -7.13
C PRO A 135 26.48 3.44 -6.92
N SER A 136 25.84 3.93 -7.98
CA SER A 136 24.77 4.95 -7.89
C SER A 136 23.43 4.41 -7.40
N LYS A 137 23.24 3.08 -7.38
CA LYS A 137 22.00 2.41 -6.96
C LYS A 137 22.04 2.13 -5.47
N SER A 138 20.99 2.50 -4.74
CA SER A 138 20.92 2.22 -3.32
C SER A 138 20.60 0.75 -3.04
N LEU A 139 21.22 0.20 -2.00
CA LEU A 139 20.88 -1.10 -1.42
C LEU A 139 20.45 -0.91 0.03
N SER A 140 19.24 -1.36 0.37
CA SER A 140 18.70 -1.32 1.73
C SER A 140 18.07 -2.64 2.13
N ILE A 141 17.74 -2.76 3.41
CA ILE A 141 16.88 -3.84 3.92
C ILE A 141 15.78 -3.25 4.81
N ALA A 142 14.67 -3.99 4.93
CA ALA A 142 13.77 -3.84 6.06
C ALA A 142 14.25 -4.74 7.21
N ALA A 143 14.39 -4.19 8.42
CA ALA A 143 14.88 -4.92 9.58
C ALA A 143 13.88 -4.86 10.77
N PRO A 144 13.74 -5.94 11.54
CA PRO A 144 12.78 -6.02 12.65
C PRO A 144 13.22 -5.18 13.85
N ALA A 145 12.29 -4.44 14.46
CA ALA A 145 12.55 -3.77 15.73
C ALA A 145 12.71 -4.73 16.93
N SER A 146 12.04 -5.88 16.89
CA SER A 146 12.12 -6.88 17.95
C SER A 146 13.52 -7.49 18.04
N TYR A 147 14.10 -7.45 19.24
CA TYR A 147 15.37 -8.10 19.56
C TYR A 147 15.35 -9.60 19.22
N TRP A 148 14.21 -10.26 19.42
CA TRP A 148 14.05 -11.70 19.17
C TRP A 148 14.43 -12.10 17.74
N TYR A 149 14.09 -11.26 16.76
CA TYR A 149 14.45 -11.46 15.36
C TYR A 149 15.80 -10.83 15.01
N LEU A 150 16.07 -9.61 15.50
CA LEU A 150 17.28 -8.86 15.15
C LEU A 150 18.57 -9.58 15.59
N GLN A 151 18.55 -10.30 16.71
CA GLN A 151 19.72 -11.02 17.24
C GLN A 151 20.28 -12.09 16.27
N ASN A 152 19.47 -12.57 15.31
CA ASN A 152 19.90 -13.53 14.31
C ASN A 152 20.64 -12.87 13.13
N LEU A 153 20.68 -11.54 13.06
CA LEU A 153 21.29 -10.79 11.97
C LEU A 153 22.63 -10.21 12.43
N PRO A 154 23.75 -10.47 11.72
CA PRO A 154 25.00 -9.74 11.92
C PRO A 154 24.87 -8.32 11.36
N ILE A 155 24.01 -7.51 11.98
CA ILE A 155 23.50 -6.25 11.43
C ILE A 155 24.59 -5.20 11.22
N GLN A 156 25.65 -5.22 12.04
CA GLN A 156 26.83 -4.38 11.85
C GLN A 156 27.49 -4.66 10.49
N ASN A 157 27.79 -5.93 10.22
CA ASN A 157 28.45 -6.36 8.97
C ASN A 157 27.54 -6.14 7.76
N MET A 158 26.22 -6.33 7.93
CA MET A 158 25.26 -5.99 6.89
C MET A 158 25.32 -4.50 6.56
N ALA A 159 25.31 -3.62 7.58
CA ALA A 159 25.31 -2.18 7.41
C ALA A 159 26.54 -1.63 6.66
N GLU A 160 27.64 -2.37 6.53
CA GLU A 160 28.79 -1.99 5.69
C GLU A 160 28.44 -1.98 4.20
N ASN A 161 27.53 -2.86 3.76
CA ASN A 161 27.12 -3.00 2.36
C ASN A 161 25.83 -2.23 2.03
N LEU A 162 25.11 -1.75 3.04
CA LEU A 162 23.83 -1.06 2.89
C LEU A 162 24.01 0.46 2.90
N ASP A 163 23.23 1.15 2.08
CA ASP A 163 23.10 2.61 2.12
C ASP A 163 22.30 3.04 3.35
N TYR A 164 21.23 2.31 3.64
CA TYR A 164 20.38 2.51 4.82
C TYR A 164 19.59 1.24 5.20
N ILE A 165 19.02 1.24 6.39
CA ILE A 165 18.17 0.19 6.94
C ILE A 165 16.81 0.83 7.28
N VAL A 166 15.75 0.33 6.68
CA VAL A 166 14.38 0.66 7.08
C VAL A 166 14.05 -0.16 8.33
N TYR A 167 14.08 0.49 9.48
CA TYR A 167 13.91 -0.18 10.76
C TYR A 167 12.44 -0.12 11.19
N MET A 168 11.77 -1.28 11.17
CA MET A 168 10.32 -1.38 11.33
C MET A 168 9.89 -1.23 12.80
N THR A 169 9.97 0.00 13.31
CA THR A 169 9.58 0.41 14.67
C THR A 169 8.07 0.70 14.78
N HIS A 170 7.30 -0.26 14.29
CA HIS A 170 5.85 -0.36 14.39
C HIS A 170 5.52 -1.85 14.55
N ASP A 171 4.25 -2.19 14.79
CA ASP A 171 3.85 -3.57 15.13
C ASP A 171 4.58 -4.10 16.36
N LEU A 172 4.88 -3.21 17.31
CA LEU A 172 5.53 -3.55 18.56
C LEU A 172 4.61 -4.35 19.49
N HIS A 173 3.29 -4.19 19.30
CA HIS A 173 2.24 -4.90 20.01
C HIS A 173 1.06 -5.21 19.08
N ASP A 174 0.54 -6.43 19.15
CA ASP A 174 -0.66 -6.86 18.43
C ASP A 174 -1.23 -8.16 19.04
N GLN A 175 -2.22 -8.76 18.38
CA GLN A 175 -2.93 -9.97 18.78
C GLN A 175 -2.02 -11.19 19.03
N TRP A 176 -0.84 -11.23 18.42
CA TRP A 176 0.13 -12.31 18.62
C TRP A 176 0.83 -12.25 19.99
N ASP A 177 0.68 -11.16 20.75
CA ASP A 177 1.21 -11.06 22.11
C ASP A 177 0.43 -11.97 23.08
N ALA A 178 -0.83 -12.27 22.76
CA ALA A 178 -1.70 -13.08 23.62
C ALA A 178 -1.11 -14.46 23.92
N ALA A 179 -1.27 -14.89 25.17
CA ALA A 179 -0.72 -16.14 25.71
C ALA A 179 0.82 -16.21 25.74
N ASN A 180 1.51 -15.07 25.64
CA ASN A 180 2.95 -14.97 25.81
C ASN A 180 3.33 -14.02 26.96
N ALA A 181 3.78 -14.59 28.07
CA ALA A 181 4.21 -13.81 29.24
C ALA A 181 5.46 -12.94 29.01
N TRP A 182 6.17 -13.14 27.88
CA TRP A 182 7.37 -12.40 27.49
C TRP A 182 7.10 -11.33 26.43
N ALA A 183 5.87 -11.23 25.94
CA ALA A 183 5.51 -10.25 24.91
C ALA A 183 5.44 -8.83 25.48
N ASP A 184 4.93 -8.67 26.70
CA ASP A 184 4.69 -7.36 27.30
C ASP A 184 4.99 -7.35 28.81
N SER A 185 5.79 -6.37 29.23
CA SER A 185 6.20 -6.22 30.62
C SER A 185 5.02 -5.86 31.51
N GLY A 186 4.84 -6.63 32.59
CA GLY A 186 3.71 -6.45 33.49
C GLY A 186 2.37 -6.97 32.95
N CYS A 187 2.37 -7.69 31.82
CA CYS A 187 1.19 -8.35 31.28
C CYS A 187 1.40 -9.87 31.15
N PRO A 188 1.20 -10.67 32.22
CA PRO A 188 1.52 -12.10 32.20
C PRO A 188 0.77 -12.92 31.15
N ALA A 189 -0.43 -12.48 30.76
CA ALA A 189 -1.24 -13.11 29.71
C ALA A 189 -0.93 -12.56 28.30
N GLY A 190 -0.08 -11.54 28.19
CA GLY A 190 0.31 -10.89 26.94
C GLY A 190 -0.84 -10.23 26.16
N ASN A 191 -2.03 -10.12 26.75
CA ASN A 191 -3.22 -9.61 26.08
C ASN A 191 -3.62 -8.21 26.54
N CYS A 192 -2.66 -7.37 26.89
CA CYS A 192 -2.92 -6.01 27.36
C CYS A 192 -3.06 -5.03 26.18
N LEU A 193 -3.85 -3.97 26.36
CA LEU A 193 -4.07 -2.92 25.35
C LEU A 193 -2.83 -2.02 25.24
N ARG A 194 -1.81 -2.50 24.54
CA ARG A 194 -0.57 -1.76 24.28
C ARG A 194 -0.57 -1.10 22.91
N SER A 195 0.13 0.03 22.85
CA SER A 195 0.26 0.78 21.60
C SER A 195 1.31 0.15 20.70
N HIS A 196 0.94 -0.25 19.48
CA HIS A 196 1.90 -0.84 18.52
C HIS A 196 2.99 0.12 18.05
N VAL A 197 2.86 1.40 18.40
CA VAL A 197 3.77 2.51 18.08
C VAL A 197 4.28 3.18 19.36
N ASN A 198 4.35 2.46 20.49
CA ASN A 198 4.88 3.00 21.74
C ASN A 198 6.29 3.60 21.56
N LEU A 199 6.46 4.87 21.95
CA LEU A 199 7.75 5.55 21.81
C LEU A 199 8.84 4.91 22.67
N THR A 200 8.53 4.47 23.89
CA THR A 200 9.52 3.86 24.79
C THR A 200 10.13 2.59 24.18
N ASP A 201 9.28 1.76 23.58
CA ASP A 201 9.71 0.54 22.89
C ASP A 201 10.47 0.87 21.61
N THR A 202 10.03 1.89 20.88
CA THR A 202 10.75 2.43 19.71
C THR A 202 12.16 2.90 20.08
N LEU A 203 12.32 3.69 21.14
CA LEU A 203 13.62 4.18 21.60
C LEU A 203 14.51 3.04 22.11
N SER A 204 13.93 2.02 22.74
CA SER A 204 14.64 0.82 23.15
C SER A 204 15.18 0.05 21.94
N ALA A 205 14.36 -0.15 20.90
CA ALA A 205 14.79 -0.75 19.65
C ALA A 205 15.91 0.05 18.97
N LEU A 206 15.78 1.39 18.89
CA LEU A 206 16.82 2.27 18.35
C LEU A 206 18.13 2.18 19.15
N SER A 207 18.06 2.04 20.47
CA SER A 207 19.24 1.78 21.29
C SER A 207 19.87 0.43 20.97
N VAL A 208 19.09 -0.62 20.69
CA VAL A 208 19.61 -1.96 20.38
C VAL A 208 20.40 -1.93 19.06
N ILE A 209 19.80 -1.45 17.97
CA ILE A 209 20.44 -1.47 16.65
C ILE A 209 21.70 -0.57 16.60
N THR A 210 21.69 0.57 17.30
CA THR A 210 22.86 1.47 17.34
C THR A 210 23.97 0.92 18.24
N LYS A 211 23.65 0.30 19.38
CA LYS A 211 24.64 -0.42 20.21
C LYS A 211 25.20 -1.67 19.54
N ALA A 212 24.45 -2.27 18.63
CA ALA A 212 24.93 -3.32 17.75
C ALA A 212 25.90 -2.81 16.66
N GLY A 213 26.20 -1.51 16.60
CA GLY A 213 27.25 -0.94 15.75
C GLY A 213 26.76 -0.30 14.46
N VAL A 214 25.44 -0.22 14.21
CA VAL A 214 24.89 0.48 13.05
C VAL A 214 24.97 1.99 13.27
N PRO A 215 25.58 2.77 12.34
CA PRO A 215 25.57 4.23 12.44
C PRO A 215 24.14 4.78 12.38
N SER A 216 23.77 5.66 13.31
CA SER A 216 22.42 6.26 13.40
C SER A 216 21.93 6.85 12.07
N LYS A 217 22.82 7.51 11.31
CA LYS A 217 22.52 8.08 9.99
C LYS A 217 22.11 7.06 8.91
N LYS A 218 22.36 5.77 9.14
CA LYS A 218 21.90 4.67 8.26
C LYS A 218 20.58 4.06 8.73
N VAL A 219 20.07 4.43 9.90
CA VAL A 219 18.79 3.93 10.43
C VAL A 219 17.68 4.86 10.00
N ILE A 220 16.76 4.36 9.17
CA ILE A 220 15.52 5.04 8.78
C ILE A 220 14.41 4.51 9.68
N VAL A 221 13.88 5.36 10.55
CA VAL A 221 12.93 4.96 11.59
C VAL A 221 11.54 4.76 10.99
N GLY A 222 10.95 3.58 11.20
CA GLY A 222 9.60 3.27 10.75
C GLY A 222 8.55 4.10 11.50
N VAL A 223 7.62 4.71 10.76
CA VAL A 223 6.42 5.37 11.28
C VAL A 223 5.19 4.76 10.62
N ALA A 224 4.09 4.63 11.36
CA ALA A 224 2.90 3.93 10.89
C ALA A 224 1.86 4.90 10.31
N GLY A 225 1.34 4.55 9.14
CA GLY A 225 0.14 5.14 8.51
C GLY A 225 -1.15 4.38 8.85
N TYR A 226 -1.12 3.54 9.88
CA TYR A 226 -2.21 2.66 10.32
C TYR A 226 -2.18 2.52 11.83
N GLY A 227 -3.21 1.87 12.38
CA GLY A 227 -3.28 1.44 13.76
C GLY A 227 -3.50 -0.06 13.92
N ARG A 228 -3.07 -0.60 15.06
CA ARG A 228 -3.46 -1.94 15.53
C ARG A 228 -4.65 -1.83 16.47
N SER A 229 -5.69 -2.63 16.19
CA SER A 229 -6.96 -2.59 16.89
C SER A 229 -7.27 -3.88 17.64
N PHE A 230 -7.91 -3.75 18.79
CA PHE A 230 -8.29 -4.84 19.67
C PHE A 230 -9.79 -4.76 20.00
N GLN A 231 -10.43 -5.92 20.15
CA GLN A 231 -11.70 -5.99 20.86
C GLN A 231 -11.40 -6.08 22.36
N MET A 232 -11.90 -5.13 23.14
CA MET A 232 -11.68 -5.07 24.58
C MET A 232 -12.42 -6.19 25.28
N ALA A 233 -11.80 -6.82 26.28
CA ALA A 233 -12.46 -7.80 27.15
C ALA A 233 -13.51 -7.15 28.06
N ASN A 234 -13.30 -5.88 28.41
CA ASN A 234 -14.26 -5.05 29.14
C ASN A 234 -14.30 -3.67 28.48
N SER A 235 -15.44 -3.31 27.89
CA SER A 235 -15.63 -2.03 27.17
C SER A 235 -15.42 -0.79 28.03
N SER A 236 -15.49 -0.91 29.36
CA SER A 236 -15.25 0.20 30.29
C SER A 236 -13.77 0.34 30.70
N CYS A 237 -12.90 -0.59 30.32
CA CYS A 237 -11.48 -0.60 30.66
C CYS A 237 -10.64 -0.30 29.42
N THR A 238 -10.11 0.92 29.32
CA THR A 238 -9.40 1.42 28.11
C THR A 238 -7.93 1.72 28.33
N GLY A 239 -7.41 1.55 29.55
CA GLY A 239 -6.03 1.81 29.91
C GLY A 239 -5.07 0.67 29.49
N SER A 240 -3.77 0.93 29.58
CA SER A 240 -2.73 0.03 29.07
C SER A 240 -2.65 -1.34 29.76
N ASN A 241 -3.21 -1.47 30.97
CA ASN A 241 -3.28 -2.74 31.71
C ASN A 241 -4.63 -3.46 31.53
N CYS A 242 -5.54 -2.89 30.74
CA CYS A 242 -6.79 -3.55 30.38
C CYS A 242 -6.53 -4.59 29.30
N SER A 243 -7.37 -5.61 29.25
CA SER A 243 -7.16 -6.75 28.35
C SER A 243 -8.02 -6.69 27.09
N PHE A 244 -7.51 -7.29 26.03
CA PHE A 244 -8.28 -7.64 24.83
C PHE A 244 -8.66 -9.12 24.78
N ILE A 245 -9.60 -9.44 23.89
CA ILE A 245 -9.94 -10.81 23.48
C ILE A 245 -9.50 -11.06 22.03
N GLY A 246 -9.32 -12.34 21.70
CA GLY A 246 -8.70 -12.78 20.45
C GLY A 246 -7.25 -13.25 20.65
N GLY A 247 -6.55 -13.52 19.55
CA GLY A 247 -5.11 -13.76 19.53
C GLY A 247 -4.63 -15.14 19.99
N SER A 248 -5.30 -15.81 20.94
CA SER A 248 -4.81 -17.04 21.59
C SER A 248 -4.36 -18.12 20.58
N GLY A 249 -3.03 -18.25 20.40
CA GLY A 249 -2.38 -19.27 19.56
C GLY A 249 -2.52 -19.10 18.04
N THR A 250 -3.25 -18.09 17.55
CA THR A 250 -3.51 -17.91 16.10
C THR A 250 -3.16 -16.52 15.58
N GLY A 251 -2.98 -15.53 16.45
CA GLY A 251 -2.81 -14.13 16.05
C GLY A 251 -4.07 -13.49 15.44
N ASN A 252 -5.20 -14.20 15.41
CA ASN A 252 -6.44 -13.70 14.83
C ASN A 252 -7.10 -12.65 15.72
N SER A 253 -7.34 -11.48 15.15
CA SER A 253 -8.08 -10.40 15.82
C SER A 253 -9.59 -10.63 15.76
N THR A 254 -10.28 -10.29 16.84
CA THR A 254 -11.75 -10.17 16.86
C THR A 254 -12.22 -8.71 16.75
N ALA A 255 -11.29 -7.77 16.61
CA ALA A 255 -11.62 -6.37 16.37
C ALA A 255 -12.34 -6.19 15.03
N ARG A 256 -13.23 -5.20 14.97
CA ARG A 256 -13.98 -4.86 13.76
C ARG A 256 -13.04 -4.33 12.68
N LYS A 257 -13.22 -4.86 11.47
CA LYS A 257 -12.45 -4.50 10.28
C LYS A 257 -12.82 -3.12 9.74
N GLY A 258 -11.85 -2.48 9.10
CA GLY A 258 -12.09 -1.33 8.22
C GLY A 258 -12.69 -1.78 6.88
N ARG A 259 -13.44 -0.89 6.22
CA ARG A 259 -14.13 -1.21 4.96
C ARG A 259 -13.20 -1.37 3.75
N CYS A 260 -11.98 -0.86 3.82
CA CYS A 260 -11.00 -0.88 2.73
C CYS A 260 -9.83 -1.82 3.05
N THR A 261 -9.32 -1.82 4.28
CA THR A 261 -8.25 -2.75 4.69
C THR A 261 -8.76 -4.18 4.83
N ASP A 262 -10.06 -4.36 5.15
CA ASP A 262 -10.74 -5.64 5.32
C ASP A 262 -9.96 -6.67 6.15
N THR A 263 -9.19 -6.20 7.14
CA THR A 263 -8.35 -7.02 7.99
C THR A 263 -8.66 -6.72 9.45
N ALA A 264 -9.03 -7.75 10.21
CA ALA A 264 -9.34 -7.56 11.62
C ALA A 264 -8.05 -7.25 12.37
N GLY A 265 -8.07 -6.26 13.25
CA GLY A 265 -6.88 -5.84 13.98
C GLY A 265 -6.02 -4.79 13.29
N TYR A 266 -6.38 -4.39 12.07
CA TYR A 266 -5.59 -3.47 11.26
C TYR A 266 -6.49 -2.44 10.60
N LEU A 267 -6.27 -1.15 10.90
CA LEU A 267 -7.03 -0.04 10.33
C LEU A 267 -6.09 0.99 9.74
N GLY A 268 -6.31 1.39 8.49
CA GLY A 268 -5.57 2.52 7.92
C GLY A 268 -5.90 3.82 8.67
N ASN A 269 -4.97 4.76 8.77
CA ASN A 269 -5.22 6.05 9.41
C ASN A 269 -6.41 6.80 8.77
N VAL A 270 -6.67 6.57 7.48
CA VAL A 270 -7.86 7.09 6.80
C VAL A 270 -9.16 6.50 7.35
N GLU A 271 -9.20 5.19 7.61
CA GLU A 271 -10.37 4.51 8.17
C GLU A 271 -10.56 4.90 9.64
N ILE A 272 -9.47 5.08 10.39
CA ILE A 272 -9.51 5.56 11.77
C ILE A 272 -10.16 6.94 11.83
N ARG A 273 -9.81 7.86 10.91
CA ARG A 273 -10.46 9.18 10.84
C ARG A 273 -11.93 9.09 10.46
N GLU A 274 -12.28 8.25 9.48
CA GLU A 274 -13.68 8.01 9.12
C GLU A 274 -14.50 7.47 10.31
N ILE A 275 -13.95 6.53 11.08
CA ILE A 275 -14.60 5.98 12.28
C ILE A 275 -14.70 7.03 13.38
N ALA A 276 -13.70 7.90 13.54
CA ALA A 276 -13.68 8.95 14.56
C ALA A 276 -14.83 9.97 14.41
N ASP A 277 -15.43 10.09 13.23
CA ASP A 277 -16.60 10.94 12.99
C ASP A 277 -17.91 10.34 13.58
N SER A 278 -17.88 9.08 14.05
CA SER A 278 -19.03 8.42 14.66
C SER A 278 -19.30 8.94 16.08
N PRO A 279 -20.57 9.17 16.50
CA PRO A 279 -20.89 9.76 17.81
C PRO A 279 -20.40 8.96 19.03
N ASP A 280 -20.16 7.66 18.87
CA ASP A 280 -19.69 6.77 19.93
C ASP A 280 -18.15 6.66 19.99
N ALA A 281 -17.44 7.20 18.99
CA ALA A 281 -15.99 7.21 18.96
C ALA A 281 -15.42 8.20 19.98
N LYS A 282 -14.39 7.78 20.71
CA LYS A 282 -13.65 8.61 21.67
C LYS A 282 -12.17 8.52 21.40
N THR A 283 -11.56 9.64 21.05
CA THR A 283 -10.12 9.73 20.76
C THR A 283 -9.40 10.52 21.84
N TRP A 284 -8.20 10.08 22.22
CA TRP A 284 -7.30 10.84 23.07
C TRP A 284 -5.84 10.60 22.69
N TYR A 285 -4.96 11.45 23.21
CA TYR A 285 -3.52 11.27 23.12
C TYR A 285 -3.02 10.66 24.44
N ASP A 286 -2.38 9.50 24.35
CA ASP A 286 -1.78 8.81 25.48
C ASP A 286 -0.33 9.29 25.67
N LYS A 287 -0.07 9.96 26.79
CA LYS A 287 1.24 10.57 27.08
C LYS A 287 2.33 9.54 27.34
N ASP A 288 1.98 8.39 27.91
CA ASP A 288 2.95 7.40 28.35
C ASP A 288 3.54 6.64 27.16
N SER A 289 2.72 6.31 26.16
CA SER A 289 3.17 5.70 24.90
C SER A 289 3.50 6.71 23.79
N ASP A 290 3.20 8.00 23.98
CA ASP A 290 3.26 9.07 22.96
C ASP A 290 2.49 8.67 21.68
N SER A 291 1.26 8.17 21.84
CA SER A 291 0.46 7.69 20.72
C SER A 291 -1.00 8.16 20.79
N ASN A 292 -1.71 8.06 19.68
CA ASN A 292 -3.15 8.33 19.65
C ASN A 292 -3.92 7.04 19.89
N ILE A 293 -4.93 7.11 20.74
CA ILE A 293 -5.82 6.00 21.04
C ILE A 293 -7.24 6.40 20.70
N MET A 294 -8.02 5.46 20.19
CA MET A 294 -9.46 5.63 20.00
C MET A 294 -10.22 4.39 20.48
N THR A 295 -11.35 4.61 21.16
CA THR A 295 -12.39 3.58 21.29
C THR A 295 -13.55 3.86 20.36
N TYR A 296 -14.19 2.79 19.85
CA TYR A 296 -15.28 2.88 18.89
C TYR A 296 -16.15 1.62 18.92
N ASN A 297 -17.36 1.72 18.37
CA ASN A 297 -18.35 0.65 18.29
C ASN A 297 -18.59 -0.09 19.62
N GLY A 298 -18.54 0.64 20.73
CA GLY A 298 -18.79 0.16 22.09
C GLY A 298 -17.68 -0.66 22.75
N ASP A 299 -16.93 -1.47 22.02
CA ASP A 299 -15.95 -2.42 22.60
C ASP A 299 -14.64 -2.54 21.80
N ASN A 300 -14.39 -1.68 20.81
CA ASN A 300 -13.11 -1.69 20.09
C ASN A 300 -12.19 -0.59 20.58
N TRP A 301 -10.90 -0.87 20.48
CA TRP A 301 -9.81 0.01 20.87
C TRP A 301 -8.76 -0.02 19.75
N VAL A 302 -8.20 1.12 19.36
CA VAL A 302 -7.12 1.18 18.38
C VAL A 302 -6.05 2.16 18.83
N SER A 303 -4.79 1.77 18.68
CA SER A 303 -3.63 2.65 18.83
C SER A 303 -3.06 2.97 17.46
N TYR A 304 -2.67 4.22 17.24
CA TYR A 304 -2.14 4.70 15.97
C TYR A 304 -1.29 5.96 16.14
N MET A 305 -0.63 6.38 15.06
CA MET A 305 0.05 7.67 14.99
C MET A 305 -0.78 8.67 14.18
N SER A 306 -1.24 9.76 14.80
CA SER A 306 -1.73 10.91 14.03
C SER A 306 -0.60 11.61 13.28
N ASP A 307 -0.95 12.47 12.32
CA ASP A 307 0.03 13.29 11.60
C ASP A 307 0.85 14.16 12.57
N ALA A 308 0.24 14.69 13.63
CA ALA A 308 0.93 15.49 14.64
C ALA A 308 1.97 14.67 15.44
N VAL A 309 1.64 13.44 15.83
CA VAL A 309 2.59 12.54 16.51
C VAL A 309 3.73 12.15 15.56
N ARG A 310 3.39 11.82 14.31
CA ARG A 310 4.41 11.51 13.28
C ARG A 310 5.36 12.67 13.07
N ASP A 311 4.86 13.89 12.91
CA ASP A 311 5.67 15.10 12.72
C ASP A 311 6.56 15.41 13.93
N SER A 312 6.02 15.25 15.15
CA SER A 312 6.77 15.41 16.39
C SER A 312 7.92 14.41 16.47
N ARG A 313 7.64 13.12 16.18
CA ARG A 313 8.66 12.08 16.22
C ARG A 313 9.68 12.19 15.09
N THR A 314 9.30 12.63 13.90
CA THR A 314 10.26 12.93 12.83
C THR A 314 11.28 13.99 13.27
N LYS A 315 10.87 15.01 14.05
CA LYS A 315 11.80 15.99 14.64
C LYS A 315 12.70 15.34 15.68
N LEU A 316 12.14 14.53 16.60
CA LEU A 316 12.92 13.79 17.60
C LEU A 316 14.00 12.91 16.96
N TYR A 317 13.65 12.15 15.92
CA TYR A 317 14.60 11.26 15.25
C TYR A 317 15.69 12.03 14.50
N LYS A 318 15.36 13.21 13.96
CA LYS A 318 16.35 14.14 13.41
C LYS A 318 17.33 14.63 14.49
N ASP A 319 16.84 14.98 15.68
CA ASP A 319 17.70 15.40 16.81
C ASP A 319 18.63 14.27 17.29
N TYR A 320 18.21 13.01 17.12
CA TYR A 320 19.04 11.82 17.38
C TYR A 320 19.98 11.45 16.22
N ASN A 321 20.06 12.30 15.17
CA ASN A 321 20.87 12.05 13.97
C ASN A 321 20.53 10.73 13.28
N MET A 322 19.27 10.31 13.35
CA MET A 322 18.77 9.18 12.54
C MET A 322 18.74 9.58 11.07
N GLY A 323 18.85 8.60 10.17
CA GLY A 323 18.92 8.84 8.73
C GLY A 323 17.63 9.40 8.12
N GLY A 324 16.49 9.25 8.81
CA GLY A 324 15.20 9.75 8.39
C GLY A 324 14.05 8.90 8.92
N THR A 325 12.90 8.98 8.26
CA THR A 325 11.71 8.17 8.58
C THR A 325 11.13 7.49 7.34
N ALA A 326 10.57 6.29 7.52
CA ALA A 326 9.85 5.55 6.49
C ALA A 326 8.40 5.30 6.93
N ASN A 327 7.44 5.77 6.14
CA ASN A 327 6.01 5.63 6.44
C ASN A 327 5.47 4.32 5.85
N TRP A 328 5.03 3.39 6.71
CA TRP A 328 4.31 2.18 6.30
C TRP A 328 2.81 2.35 6.57
N ALA A 329 1.94 2.45 5.58
CA ALA A 329 2.21 2.78 4.19
C ALA A 329 1.44 4.04 3.78
N MET A 330 1.86 4.67 2.68
CA MET A 330 1.31 5.96 2.27
C MET A 330 -0.18 5.87 1.88
N ASP A 331 -0.58 4.79 1.23
CA ASP A 331 -1.94 4.50 0.77
C ASP A 331 -2.95 4.31 1.91
N LEU A 332 -2.48 4.16 3.15
CA LEU A 332 -3.30 4.07 4.36
C LEU A 332 -3.69 5.44 4.92
N ASN A 333 -3.17 6.53 4.36
CA ASN A 333 -3.38 7.89 4.85
C ASN A 333 -4.49 8.65 4.12
N GLN A 334 -5.04 8.18 3.00
CA GLN A 334 -6.12 8.90 2.32
C GLN A 334 -6.96 7.97 1.43
N PHE A 335 -8.26 8.23 1.34
CA PHE A 335 -9.09 7.61 0.32
C PHE A 335 -8.79 8.28 -1.01
N HIS A 336 -8.58 7.45 -2.02
CA HIS A 336 -8.37 7.92 -3.37
C HIS A 336 -9.51 7.45 -4.25
N ASP A 337 -10.13 8.43 -4.93
CA ASP A 337 -10.97 8.13 -6.07
C ASP A 337 -10.14 7.46 -7.16
N ALA A 338 -10.83 6.77 -8.06
CA ALA A 338 -10.21 6.17 -9.24
C ALA A 338 -9.45 7.24 -10.04
N PRO A 339 -8.23 6.95 -10.52
CA PRO A 339 -7.49 7.91 -11.33
C PRO A 339 -8.28 8.27 -12.59
N LYS A 340 -8.36 9.58 -12.85
CA LYS A 340 -9.00 10.11 -14.05
C LYS A 340 -8.37 9.54 -15.32
N VAL A 341 -9.18 9.40 -16.38
CA VAL A 341 -8.70 8.91 -17.68
C VAL A 341 -7.58 9.79 -18.25
N TYR A 342 -7.59 11.09 -17.93
CA TYR A 342 -6.50 12.04 -18.14
C TYR A 342 -6.69 13.24 -17.21
N GLU A 343 -5.66 14.05 -17.06
CA GLU A 343 -5.73 15.29 -16.29
C GLU A 343 -6.81 16.24 -16.87
N GLY A 344 -7.73 16.70 -16.02
CA GLY A 344 -8.89 17.51 -16.45
C GLY A 344 -10.09 16.72 -16.97
N SER A 345 -10.05 15.38 -17.02
CA SER A 345 -11.20 14.56 -17.42
C SER A 345 -12.31 14.55 -16.37
N ASP A 346 -13.56 14.75 -16.78
CA ASP A 346 -14.75 14.50 -15.94
C ASP A 346 -15.28 13.07 -16.07
N VAL A 347 -14.61 12.23 -16.86
CA VAL A 347 -14.92 10.80 -16.91
C VAL A 347 -14.24 10.11 -15.73
N ASP A 348 -15.06 9.60 -14.82
CA ASP A 348 -14.68 8.66 -13.76
C ASP A 348 -15.03 7.24 -14.21
N LEU A 349 -14.01 6.38 -14.31
CA LEU A 349 -14.22 4.96 -14.62
C LEU A 349 -14.66 4.17 -13.39
N GLY A 350 -14.38 4.66 -12.18
CA GLY A 350 -14.50 3.89 -10.96
C GLY A 350 -13.43 2.78 -10.85
N TRP A 351 -13.18 2.34 -9.62
CA TRP A 351 -12.17 1.32 -9.35
C TRP A 351 -12.48 -0.03 -9.99
N ASP A 352 -13.75 -0.42 -10.08
CA ASP A 352 -14.15 -1.71 -10.62
C ASP A 352 -13.82 -1.84 -12.11
N ASN A 353 -14.09 -0.79 -12.90
CA ASN A 353 -13.73 -0.79 -14.32
C ASN A 353 -12.22 -0.72 -14.52
N ILE A 354 -11.50 0.06 -13.71
CA ILE A 354 -10.03 0.09 -13.77
C ILE A 354 -9.44 -1.30 -13.50
N LYS A 355 -9.92 -1.97 -12.45
CA LYS A 355 -9.48 -3.33 -12.13
C LYS A 355 -9.84 -4.30 -13.25
N SER A 356 -11.07 -4.28 -13.74
CA SER A 356 -11.50 -5.11 -14.87
C SER A 356 -10.64 -4.90 -16.11
N ASN A 357 -10.31 -3.65 -16.43
CA ASN A 357 -9.45 -3.30 -17.56
C ASN A 357 -8.03 -3.83 -17.40
N ILE A 358 -7.42 -3.67 -16.22
CA ILE A 358 -6.08 -4.21 -15.95
C ILE A 358 -6.09 -5.74 -16.09
N LYS A 359 -7.10 -6.39 -15.52
CA LYS A 359 -7.24 -7.85 -15.57
C LYS A 359 -7.34 -8.39 -16.99
N ASN A 360 -8.17 -7.77 -17.81
CA ASN A 360 -8.48 -8.28 -19.14
C ASN A 360 -7.48 -7.83 -20.22
N PHE A 361 -6.80 -6.70 -20.02
CA PHE A 361 -6.01 -6.05 -21.08
C PHE A 361 -4.63 -5.54 -20.62
N GLY A 362 -4.27 -5.68 -19.34
CA GLY A 362 -3.00 -5.23 -18.78
C GLY A 362 -2.85 -3.72 -18.67
N GLN A 363 -3.93 -2.95 -18.85
CA GLN A 363 -3.93 -1.49 -18.76
C GLN A 363 -5.18 -1.00 -18.03
N ALA A 364 -5.07 0.03 -17.17
CA ALA A 364 -6.25 0.66 -16.55
C ALA A 364 -7.17 1.35 -17.57
N LYS A 365 -6.59 1.78 -18.70
CA LYS A 365 -7.27 2.50 -19.78
C LYS A 365 -7.20 1.61 -21.01
N VAL A 366 -8.36 1.17 -21.49
CA VAL A 366 -8.45 0.25 -22.62
C VAL A 366 -9.35 0.87 -23.67
N CYS A 367 -8.90 0.81 -24.92
CA CYS A 367 -9.80 1.00 -26.04
C CYS A 367 -10.73 -0.22 -26.11
N ASN A 368 -11.92 -0.10 -25.54
CA ASN A 368 -12.99 -1.08 -25.70
C ASN A 368 -14.18 -0.37 -26.35
N LEU A 369 -14.39 -0.65 -27.64
CA LEU A 369 -15.49 -0.06 -28.42
C LEU A 369 -16.87 -0.46 -27.89
N ASP A 370 -16.94 -1.55 -27.12
CA ASP A 370 -18.19 -2.16 -26.64
C ASP A 370 -18.45 -1.88 -25.14
N ALA A 371 -17.51 -1.28 -24.41
CA ALA A 371 -17.68 -0.97 -22.98
C ALA A 371 -18.77 0.10 -22.76
N ARG A 372 -19.64 -0.12 -21.76
CA ARG A 372 -20.74 0.78 -21.42
C ARG A 372 -20.84 0.97 -19.90
N THR A 373 -20.95 2.21 -19.42
CA THR A 373 -21.04 2.58 -17.99
C THR A 373 -22.49 2.56 -17.47
N GLY A 374 -23.47 2.24 -18.31
CA GLY A 374 -24.89 2.17 -17.96
C GLY A 374 -25.69 1.17 -18.81
N THR A 375 -27.00 1.11 -18.58
CA THR A 375 -27.93 0.24 -19.31
C THR A 375 -28.59 0.92 -20.51
N TRP A 376 -28.19 2.16 -20.82
CA TRP A 376 -28.73 2.96 -21.92
C TRP A 376 -28.78 2.25 -23.28
N VAL A 377 -27.87 1.31 -23.54
CA VAL A 377 -27.87 0.48 -24.77
C VAL A 377 -29.01 -0.54 -24.85
N ASN A 378 -29.62 -0.87 -23.71
CA ASN A 378 -30.75 -1.80 -23.61
C ASN A 378 -32.09 -1.06 -23.61
N LEU A 379 -32.09 0.26 -23.76
CA LEU A 379 -33.32 1.05 -23.79
C LEU A 379 -34.02 0.90 -25.14
N GLU A 380 -35.32 0.62 -25.07
CA GLU A 380 -36.17 0.49 -26.24
C GLU A 380 -36.91 1.80 -26.55
N CYS A 381 -37.28 1.97 -27.82
CA CYS A 381 -38.07 3.11 -28.29
C CYS A 381 -39.48 3.19 -27.66
N THR A 382 -39.91 2.14 -26.99
CA THR A 382 -41.21 2.00 -26.31
C THR A 382 -41.26 2.68 -24.94
N LYS A 383 -40.11 3.09 -24.40
CA LYS A 383 -40.04 3.81 -23.12
C LYS A 383 -40.78 5.14 -23.22
N ASP A 384 -41.62 5.46 -22.24
CA ASP A 384 -42.50 6.64 -22.26
C ASP A 384 -41.74 7.95 -22.53
N GLN A 385 -40.53 8.11 -21.97
CA GLN A 385 -39.68 9.28 -22.17
C GLN A 385 -39.12 9.42 -23.60
N VAL A 386 -39.22 8.35 -24.41
CA VAL A 386 -38.92 8.33 -25.85
C VAL A 386 -40.20 8.50 -26.67
N ALA A 387 -41.23 7.72 -26.36
CA ALA A 387 -42.47 7.64 -27.13
C ALA A 387 -43.36 8.88 -27.00
N SER A 388 -43.35 9.53 -25.83
CA SER A 388 -44.16 10.70 -25.50
C SER A 388 -43.29 11.88 -25.05
N PRO A 389 -42.45 12.43 -25.93
CA PRO A 389 -41.41 13.40 -25.55
C PRO A 389 -41.97 14.73 -25.01
N PHE A 390 -43.23 15.05 -25.27
CA PHE A 390 -43.89 16.27 -24.80
C PHE A 390 -44.48 16.15 -23.39
N ASP A 391 -44.57 14.94 -22.85
CA ASP A 391 -45.14 14.67 -21.52
C ASP A 391 -44.08 14.72 -20.40
N PHE A 392 -42.80 14.84 -20.76
CA PHE A 392 -41.67 14.82 -19.84
C PHE A 392 -40.75 16.01 -20.07
N THR A 393 -40.16 16.54 -19.00
CA THR A 393 -39.17 17.61 -19.13
C THR A 393 -37.88 17.10 -19.77
N PRO A 394 -37.05 17.97 -20.39
CA PRO A 394 -35.74 17.56 -20.90
C PRO A 394 -34.86 16.87 -19.86
N ASN A 395 -34.93 17.29 -18.59
CA ASN A 395 -34.16 16.70 -17.50
C ASN A 395 -34.66 15.29 -17.14
N ASP A 396 -35.98 15.07 -17.14
CA ASP A 396 -36.57 13.75 -16.88
C ASP A 396 -36.19 12.77 -17.99
N ARG A 397 -36.20 13.24 -19.24
CA ARG A 397 -35.76 12.46 -20.40
C ARG A 397 -34.27 12.17 -20.34
N TRP A 398 -33.43 13.16 -20.03
CA TRP A 398 -31.97 12.98 -19.89
C TRP A 398 -31.60 11.93 -18.84
N LYS A 399 -32.26 11.96 -17.69
CA LYS A 399 -32.06 10.96 -16.63
C LYS A 399 -32.60 9.59 -17.02
N ALA A 400 -33.82 9.53 -17.53
CA ALA A 400 -34.47 8.26 -17.89
C ALA A 400 -33.76 7.54 -19.02
N LEU A 401 -33.11 8.26 -19.94
CA LEU A 401 -32.32 7.70 -21.03
C LEU A 401 -30.85 7.48 -20.67
N GLU A 402 -30.47 7.73 -19.40
CA GLU A 402 -29.09 7.60 -18.94
C GLU A 402 -28.10 8.36 -19.85
N CYS A 403 -28.49 9.50 -20.40
CA CYS A 403 -27.69 10.26 -21.37
C CYS A 403 -26.31 10.66 -20.81
N GLY A 404 -26.21 10.83 -19.48
CA GLY A 404 -24.92 11.04 -18.81
C GLY A 404 -23.96 9.85 -18.93
N ALA A 405 -24.47 8.62 -18.79
CA ALA A 405 -23.68 7.40 -18.96
C ALA A 405 -23.28 7.21 -20.44
N ALA A 406 -24.24 7.41 -21.37
CA ALA A 406 -23.95 7.36 -22.81
C ALA A 406 -22.88 8.39 -23.24
N TRP A 407 -22.94 9.61 -22.69
CA TRP A 407 -21.93 10.64 -22.96
C TRP A 407 -20.57 10.30 -22.34
N ASN A 408 -20.54 9.71 -21.14
CA ASN A 408 -19.31 9.21 -20.53
C ASN A 408 -18.66 8.13 -21.38
N ASP A 409 -19.44 7.18 -21.91
CA ASP A 409 -18.94 6.12 -22.79
C ASP A 409 -18.36 6.69 -24.10
N ALA A 410 -19.03 7.68 -24.70
CA ALA A 410 -18.54 8.37 -25.88
C ALA A 410 -17.20 9.09 -25.62
N LYS A 411 -17.08 9.77 -24.47
CA LYS A 411 -15.82 10.40 -24.03
C LYS A 411 -14.73 9.37 -23.74
N VAL A 412 -15.07 8.23 -23.11
CA VAL A 412 -14.12 7.13 -22.88
C VAL A 412 -13.57 6.66 -24.22
N ARG A 413 -14.44 6.33 -25.20
CA ARG A 413 -14.02 5.90 -26.53
C ARG A 413 -13.14 6.94 -27.22
N TRP A 414 -13.53 8.22 -27.21
CA TRP A 414 -12.70 9.27 -27.80
C TRP A 414 -11.28 9.20 -27.26
N VAL A 415 -11.14 9.15 -25.95
CA VAL A 415 -9.86 9.26 -25.27
C VAL A 415 -9.05 7.99 -25.40
N SER A 416 -9.68 6.82 -25.27
CA SER A 416 -9.00 5.54 -25.24
C SER A 416 -8.72 4.97 -26.64
N CYS A 417 -9.54 5.29 -27.64
CA CYS A 417 -9.47 4.69 -28.98
C CYS A 417 -9.08 5.68 -30.08
N ASP A 418 -9.65 6.88 -30.06
CA ASP A 418 -9.78 7.71 -31.26
C ASP A 418 -8.89 8.96 -31.25
N ARG A 419 -8.45 9.40 -30.05
CA ARG A 419 -7.63 10.60 -29.86
C ARG A 419 -6.28 10.46 -30.59
N GLY A 420 -6.00 11.43 -31.47
CA GLY A 420 -4.81 11.43 -32.33
C GLY A 420 -4.96 10.61 -33.62
N ARG A 421 -6.13 9.96 -33.83
CA ARG A 421 -6.46 9.23 -35.05
C ARG A 421 -7.55 9.90 -35.87
N ILE A 422 -8.62 10.37 -35.20
CA ILE A 422 -9.73 11.11 -35.81
C ILE A 422 -10.04 12.38 -35.00
N THR A 423 -10.97 13.20 -35.47
CA THR A 423 -11.46 14.38 -34.73
C THR A 423 -12.44 13.95 -33.63
N PHE A 424 -12.59 14.77 -32.58
CA PHE A 424 -13.56 14.52 -31.51
C PHE A 424 -14.99 14.39 -32.07
N SER A 425 -15.39 15.31 -32.94
CA SER A 425 -16.68 15.30 -33.62
C SER A 425 -16.94 14.00 -34.38
N ASN A 426 -15.95 13.50 -35.12
CA ASN A 426 -16.04 12.23 -35.84
C ASN A 426 -16.14 11.04 -34.88
N SER A 427 -15.37 11.01 -33.80
CA SER A 427 -15.46 9.96 -32.77
C SER A 427 -16.85 9.88 -32.13
N ILE A 428 -17.41 11.03 -31.73
CA ILE A 428 -18.76 11.11 -31.17
C ILE A 428 -19.82 10.68 -32.20
N SER A 429 -19.69 11.13 -33.45
CA SER A 429 -20.59 10.73 -34.54
C SER A 429 -20.56 9.22 -34.77
N GLN A 430 -19.37 8.62 -34.83
CA GLN A 430 -19.23 7.18 -34.98
C GLN A 430 -19.73 6.40 -33.76
N PHE A 431 -19.66 6.97 -32.56
CA PHE A 431 -20.14 6.33 -31.34
C PHE A 431 -21.67 6.35 -31.25
N LEU A 432 -22.28 7.49 -31.53
CA LEU A 432 -23.73 7.67 -31.48
C LEU A 432 -24.43 7.22 -32.76
N HIS A 433 -23.69 6.74 -33.76
CA HIS A 433 -24.19 6.40 -35.09
C HIS A 433 -24.98 7.55 -35.75
N THR A 434 -24.43 8.78 -35.65
CA THR A 434 -25.02 10.01 -36.22
C THR A 434 -24.10 10.63 -37.27
N ASN A 435 -24.56 11.65 -37.99
CA ASN A 435 -23.69 12.43 -38.88
C ASN A 435 -22.70 13.28 -38.06
N GLU A 436 -21.48 13.48 -38.58
CA GLU A 436 -20.54 14.41 -37.96
C GLU A 436 -21.16 15.82 -37.92
N ASN A 437 -21.05 16.49 -36.76
CA ASN A 437 -21.70 17.78 -36.46
C ASN A 437 -23.24 17.75 -36.37
N ALA A 438 -23.87 16.58 -36.23
CA ALA A 438 -25.30 16.48 -35.92
C ALA A 438 -25.67 17.08 -34.55
N VAL A 439 -24.69 17.23 -33.66
CA VAL A 439 -24.84 17.82 -32.32
C VAL A 439 -24.07 19.14 -32.25
N ARG A 440 -24.75 20.24 -31.88
CA ARG A 440 -24.08 21.52 -31.61
C ARG A 440 -23.43 21.49 -30.23
N LEU A 441 -22.11 21.48 -30.21
CA LEU A 441 -21.31 21.64 -28.99
C LEU A 441 -21.00 23.12 -28.78
N THR A 442 -21.31 23.68 -27.62
CA THR A 442 -20.85 25.02 -27.26
C THR A 442 -19.40 24.95 -26.77
N PRO A 443 -18.49 25.84 -27.23
CA PRO A 443 -17.12 25.84 -26.74
C PRO A 443 -17.10 26.15 -25.24
N THR A 444 -16.47 25.31 -24.43
CA THR A 444 -15.96 25.73 -23.12
C THR A 444 -14.72 26.61 -23.37
N THR A 445 -14.53 27.64 -22.55
CA THR A 445 -13.49 28.68 -22.73
C THR A 445 -12.05 28.20 -22.51
N SER A 446 -11.82 26.89 -22.51
CA SER A 446 -10.53 26.25 -22.28
C SER A 446 -10.36 25.07 -23.25
N GLN A 447 -9.26 25.05 -24.00
CA GLN A 447 -8.91 23.95 -24.92
C GLN A 447 -8.63 22.61 -24.20
N SER A 448 -8.67 22.57 -22.87
CA SER A 448 -8.38 21.37 -22.07
C SER A 448 -9.59 20.56 -21.64
N GLU A 449 -10.82 21.05 -21.84
CA GLU A 449 -12.06 20.36 -21.43
C GLU A 449 -12.87 19.86 -22.63
N PRO A 450 -13.48 18.66 -22.57
CA PRO A 450 -14.43 18.23 -23.59
C PRO A 450 -15.66 19.17 -23.57
N PRO A 451 -16.20 19.57 -24.74
CA PRO A 451 -17.32 20.52 -24.80
C PRO A 451 -18.57 19.99 -24.08
N THR A 452 -19.30 20.88 -23.39
CA THR A 452 -20.58 20.56 -22.76
C THR A 452 -21.69 20.49 -23.81
N LEU A 453 -22.53 19.46 -23.71
CA LEU A 453 -23.67 19.24 -24.60
C LEU A 453 -24.89 19.95 -24.02
N ILE A 454 -25.48 20.88 -24.77
CA ILE A 454 -26.81 21.43 -24.46
C ILE A 454 -27.79 20.69 -25.36
N ALA A 455 -28.66 19.88 -24.77
CA ALA A 455 -29.78 19.27 -25.47
C ALA A 455 -30.82 20.35 -25.82
N VAL A 456 -31.28 20.38 -27.06
CA VAL A 456 -32.53 21.05 -27.47
C VAL A 456 -33.64 20.02 -27.45
#